data_AF-A0A067TJB8-F1
#
_entry.id   AF-A0A067TJB8-F1
#
_cell.length_a   1.000
_cell.length_b   1.000
_cell.length_c   1.000
_cell.angle_alpha   90.00
_cell.angle_beta   90.00
_cell.angle_gamma   90.00
#
_symmetry.space_group_name_H-M   'P 1'
#
loop_
_entity.id
_entity.type
_entity.pdbx_description
1 polymer ?
#
loop_
_entity_poly.entity_id
_entity_poly.type
_entity_poly.pdbx_seq_one_letter_code
_entity_poly.pdbx_strand_id
1 'polypeptide(L)'
;APADLIVEYEVKSFTPGREHKTVYQGLSDEADHAWGELYNRTIMKIPRSEAVLLPNKTYPIKDEPGYYLGGLDVFHKLHCLASPRALHRDRYGQNPDLDDEHVSHCVDTIRQSLMCNADISVNVWQWNSNLSAVVGYSTQAHSCKNFDKLRDWARSRRVHKWIDTQLFVDDDLPNPPIF
;
A
#
# COMPACT_ATOMS: atom_id res chain seq x y z
N ALA A 1 -5.11 6.25 -15.89
CA ALA A 1 -3.70 5.80 -15.93
C ALA A 1 -3.54 4.66 -16.94
N PRO A 2 -2.31 4.34 -17.41
CA PRO A 2 -2.07 3.23 -18.35
C PRO A 2 -2.69 1.89 -17.92
N ALA A 3 -2.78 1.62 -16.62
CA ALA A 3 -3.36 0.39 -16.09
C ALA A 3 -4.90 0.40 -15.96
N ASP A 4 -5.61 1.47 -16.35
CA ASP A 4 -7.08 1.55 -16.17
C ASP A 4 -7.82 0.41 -16.91
N LEU A 5 -7.30 -0.04 -18.05
CA LEU A 5 -7.94 -1.05 -18.91
C LEU A 5 -7.96 -2.46 -18.31
N ILE A 6 -7.16 -2.71 -17.26
CA ILE A 6 -7.03 -4.02 -16.62
C ILE A 6 -7.59 -4.03 -15.18
N VAL A 7 -8.20 -2.92 -14.75
CA VAL A 7 -8.77 -2.84 -13.40
C VAL A 7 -10.04 -3.67 -13.32
N GLU A 8 -10.01 -4.69 -12.48
CA GLU A 8 -11.17 -5.48 -12.09
C GLU A 8 -11.42 -5.32 -10.59
N TYR A 9 -12.70 -5.42 -10.19
CA TYR A 9 -13.10 -5.31 -8.78
C TYR A 9 -13.45 -6.69 -8.24
N GLU A 10 -12.85 -7.02 -7.09
CA GLU A 10 -13.14 -8.23 -6.34
C GLU A 10 -13.50 -7.88 -4.89
N VAL A 11 -14.34 -8.73 -4.27
CA VAL A 11 -14.68 -8.62 -2.85
C VAL A 11 -13.79 -9.58 -2.08
N LYS A 12 -13.10 -9.09 -1.06
CA LYS A 12 -12.21 -9.87 -0.19
C LYS A 12 -12.35 -9.45 1.26
N SER A 13 -12.48 -10.40 2.17
CA SER A 13 -12.28 -10.14 3.60
C SER A 13 -10.80 -10.08 3.93
N PHE A 14 -10.43 -9.18 4.84
CA PHE A 14 -9.06 -9.09 5.32
C PHE A 14 -8.80 -10.14 6.39
N THR A 15 -7.64 -10.79 6.32
CA THR A 15 -7.16 -11.67 7.38
C THR A 15 -6.68 -10.80 8.55
N PRO A 16 -7.27 -10.90 9.76
CA PRO A 16 -6.88 -10.04 10.90
C PRO A 16 -5.48 -10.33 11.45
N GLY A 17 -4.91 -11.51 11.12
CA GLY A 17 -3.53 -11.85 11.44
C GLY A 17 -3.25 -12.20 12.90
N ARG A 18 -4.28 -12.34 13.75
CA ARG A 18 -4.15 -12.73 15.17
C ARG A 18 -4.28 -14.25 15.37
N GLU A 19 -5.41 -14.83 14.96
CA GLU A 19 -5.65 -16.28 15.05
C GLU A 19 -5.04 -17.04 13.88
N HIS A 20 -5.14 -16.47 12.68
CA HIS A 20 -4.61 -17.02 11.44
C HIS A 20 -3.68 -16.01 10.79
N LYS A 21 -2.39 -16.32 10.77
CA LYS A 21 -1.35 -15.44 10.21
C LYS A 21 -1.26 -15.61 8.70
N THR A 22 -1.03 -14.52 7.99
CA THR A 22 -0.64 -14.58 6.57
C THR A 22 0.86 -14.84 6.43
N VAL A 23 1.29 -15.25 5.24
CA VAL A 23 2.72 -15.43 4.92
C VAL A 23 3.53 -14.12 5.01
N TYR A 24 2.86 -12.96 4.98
CA TYR A 24 3.50 -11.65 5.04
C TYR A 24 3.80 -11.19 6.48
N GLN A 25 3.41 -11.99 7.48
CA GLN A 25 3.65 -11.72 8.89
C GLN A 25 4.90 -12.41 9.43
N GLY A 26 5.51 -11.81 10.45
CA GLY A 26 6.73 -12.29 11.10
C GLY A 26 8.01 -11.83 10.39
N LEU A 27 9.14 -12.37 10.84
CA LEU A 27 10.50 -12.06 10.36
C LEU A 27 11.19 -13.33 9.79
N SER A 28 10.41 -14.22 9.16
CA SER A 28 10.94 -15.45 8.54
C SER A 28 11.47 -15.20 7.13
N ASP A 29 12.38 -16.05 6.68
CA ASP A 29 12.85 -16.06 5.28
C ASP A 29 11.69 -16.24 4.29
N GLU A 30 10.67 -17.01 4.67
CA GLU A 30 9.46 -17.19 3.88
C GLU A 30 8.68 -15.88 3.72
N ALA A 31 8.54 -15.11 4.80
CA ALA A 31 7.90 -13.81 4.75
C ALA A 31 8.71 -12.83 3.90
N ASP A 32 10.04 -12.80 4.06
CA ASP A 32 10.92 -11.93 3.28
C ASP A 32 10.91 -12.27 1.80
N HIS A 33 10.85 -13.57 1.47
CA HIS A 33 10.65 -14.01 0.09
C HIS A 33 9.29 -13.58 -0.46
N ALA A 34 8.20 -13.79 0.29
CA ALA A 34 6.85 -13.40 -0.13
C ALA A 34 6.73 -11.89 -0.36
N TRP A 35 7.33 -11.06 0.51
CA TRP A 35 7.41 -9.61 0.32
C TRP A 35 8.23 -9.23 -0.90
N GLY A 36 9.38 -9.90 -1.12
CA GLY A 36 10.20 -9.69 -2.30
C GLY A 36 9.41 -9.92 -3.58
N GLU A 37 8.72 -11.05 -3.71
CA GLU A 37 7.92 -11.37 -4.89
C GLU A 37 6.74 -10.40 -5.10
N LEU A 38 6.22 -9.79 -4.02
CA LEU A 38 5.06 -8.91 -4.09
C LEU A 38 5.30 -7.60 -4.84
N TYR A 39 6.50 -7.00 -4.72
CA TYR A 39 6.79 -5.68 -5.31
C TYR A 39 8.07 -5.64 -6.16
N ASN A 40 8.95 -6.63 -6.08
CA ASN A 40 10.15 -6.63 -6.92
C ASN A 40 9.76 -6.77 -8.39
N ARG A 41 10.59 -6.21 -9.28
CA ARG A 41 10.42 -6.31 -10.75
C ARG A 41 9.11 -5.68 -11.28
N THR A 42 8.58 -4.70 -10.55
CA THR A 42 7.37 -3.96 -10.93
C THR A 42 7.64 -2.62 -11.63
N ILE A 43 8.92 -2.29 -11.86
CA ILE A 43 9.31 -1.25 -12.80
C ILE A 43 8.95 -1.75 -14.20
N MET A 44 8.11 -0.98 -14.89
CA MET A 44 7.56 -1.29 -16.20
C MET A 44 8.14 -0.39 -17.28
N LYS A 45 8.08 -0.89 -18.51
CA LYS A 45 8.28 -0.07 -19.71
C LYS A 45 6.92 0.42 -20.22
N ILE A 46 6.83 1.70 -20.52
CA ILE A 46 5.62 2.36 -21.02
C ILE A 46 5.88 2.79 -22.46
N PRO A 47 5.04 2.41 -23.44
CA PRO A 47 5.18 2.88 -24.81
C PRO A 47 4.91 4.39 -24.89
N ARG A 48 5.51 5.06 -25.88
CA ARG A 48 5.36 6.51 -26.10
C ARG A 48 3.90 6.96 -26.13
N SER A 49 3.00 6.18 -26.72
CA SER A 49 1.57 6.47 -26.82
C SER A 49 0.89 6.65 -25.47
N GLU A 50 1.36 5.96 -24.43
CA GLU A 50 0.87 6.07 -23.06
C GLU A 50 1.66 7.09 -22.26
N ALA A 51 2.99 7.12 -22.45
CA ALA A 51 3.87 8.04 -21.72
C ALA A 51 3.51 9.51 -21.95
N VAL A 52 3.01 9.88 -23.13
CA VAL A 52 2.56 11.25 -23.43
C VAL A 52 1.29 11.67 -22.68
N LEU A 53 0.54 10.71 -22.12
CA LEU A 53 -0.67 10.96 -21.35
C LEU A 53 -0.38 11.17 -19.87
N LEU A 54 0.86 10.91 -19.43
CA LEU A 54 1.25 11.08 -18.03
C LEU A 54 1.32 12.57 -17.67
N PRO A 55 0.95 12.95 -16.43
CA PRO A 55 1.01 14.35 -15.98
C PRO A 55 2.45 14.89 -15.93
N ASN A 56 3.42 14.01 -15.68
CA ASN A 56 4.84 14.34 -15.63
C ASN A 56 5.61 13.53 -16.69
N LYS A 57 6.67 14.14 -17.24
CA LYS A 57 7.58 13.43 -18.16
C LYS A 57 8.35 12.34 -17.41
N THR A 58 8.57 11.22 -18.09
CA THR A 58 9.38 10.12 -17.61
C THR A 58 10.59 9.85 -18.52
N TYR A 59 11.57 9.10 -18.03
CA TYR A 59 12.87 8.90 -18.65
C TYR A 59 12.81 7.84 -19.75
N PRO A 60 13.39 8.08 -20.95
CA PRO A 60 13.43 7.10 -22.03
C PRO A 60 14.38 5.95 -21.73
N ILE A 61 14.06 4.75 -22.22
CA ILE A 61 14.94 3.59 -22.14
C ILE A 61 15.91 3.63 -23.33
N LYS A 62 17.20 3.78 -23.05
CA LYS A 62 18.23 4.01 -24.07
C LYS A 62 18.24 2.93 -25.17
N ASP A 63 18.14 1.67 -24.75
CA ASP A 63 18.29 0.51 -25.65
C ASP A 63 16.95 0.06 -26.25
N GLU A 64 15.83 0.70 -25.89
CA GLU A 64 14.49 0.42 -26.41
C GLU A 64 13.79 1.72 -26.89
N PRO A 65 14.11 2.22 -28.10
CA PRO A 65 13.52 3.44 -28.63
C PRO A 65 11.99 3.40 -28.64
N GLY A 66 11.36 4.47 -28.15
CA GLY A 66 9.90 4.56 -28.02
C GLY A 66 9.34 4.04 -26.71
N TYR A 67 10.17 3.49 -25.82
CA TYR A 67 9.78 3.08 -24.48
C TYR A 67 10.40 3.98 -23.40
N TYR A 68 9.67 4.07 -22.29
CA TYR A 68 10.00 4.92 -21.15
C TYR A 68 9.84 4.14 -19.84
N LEU A 69 10.59 4.51 -18.81
CA LEU A 69 10.45 3.91 -17.48
C LEU A 69 9.14 4.34 -16.81
N GLY A 70 8.56 3.44 -16.01
CA GLY A 70 7.43 3.76 -15.15
C GLY A 70 7.24 2.70 -14.08
N GLY A 71 6.34 2.95 -13.15
CA GLY A 71 5.98 2.01 -12.09
C GLY A 71 4.69 2.43 -11.43
N LEU A 72 3.81 1.48 -11.11
CA LEU A 72 2.57 1.79 -10.40
C LEU A 72 2.88 2.11 -8.94
N ASP A 73 2.19 3.11 -8.41
CA ASP A 73 2.48 3.64 -7.09
C ASP A 73 2.18 2.66 -5.95
N VAL A 74 1.22 1.76 -6.13
CA VAL A 74 0.95 0.66 -5.20
C VAL A 74 2.21 -0.15 -4.87
N PHE A 75 3.07 -0.45 -5.84
CA PHE A 75 4.28 -1.24 -5.60
C PHE A 75 5.38 -0.45 -4.91
N HIS A 76 5.48 0.86 -5.19
CA HIS A 76 6.37 1.74 -4.44
C HIS A 76 5.92 1.84 -2.97
N LYS A 77 4.61 2.00 -2.72
CA LYS A 77 4.03 1.99 -1.36
C LYS A 77 4.30 0.67 -0.64
N LEU A 78 4.16 -0.47 -1.32
CA LEU A 78 4.45 -1.79 -0.75
C LEU A 78 5.94 -1.97 -0.44
N HIS A 79 6.84 -1.55 -1.33
CA HIS A 79 8.29 -1.53 -1.08
C HIS A 79 8.65 -0.64 0.12
N CYS A 80 8.06 0.55 0.19
CA CYS A 80 8.26 1.47 1.31
C CYS A 80 7.67 0.92 2.61
N LEU A 81 6.57 0.16 2.58
CA LEU A 81 5.98 -0.48 3.76
C LEU A 81 6.80 -1.69 4.24
N ALA A 82 7.44 -2.42 3.33
CA ALA A 82 8.36 -3.50 3.67
C ALA A 82 9.64 -2.97 4.34
N SER A 83 10.08 -1.76 3.98
CA SER A 83 11.31 -1.14 4.51
C SER A 83 11.32 -0.97 6.05
N PRO A 84 10.24 -0.50 6.70
CA PRO A 84 10.06 -0.53 8.15
C PRO A 84 10.26 -1.92 8.79
N ARG A 85 9.84 -3.02 8.16
CA ARG A 85 10.08 -4.38 8.70
C ARG A 85 11.58 -4.64 8.92
N ALA A 86 12.44 -4.08 8.06
CA ALA A 86 13.90 -4.15 8.20
C ALA A 86 14.48 -3.14 9.22
N LEU A 87 13.79 -2.02 9.50
CA LEU A 87 14.22 -0.96 10.43
C LEU A 87 13.82 -1.21 11.90
N HIS A 88 12.98 -2.21 12.17
CA HIS A 88 12.31 -2.37 13.46
C HIS A 88 12.94 -3.37 14.44
N ARG A 89 14.12 -3.94 14.16
CA ARG A 89 14.75 -4.94 15.04
C ARG A 89 15.15 -4.39 16.43
N ASP A 90 15.44 -3.09 16.56
CA ASP A 90 16.14 -2.58 17.74
C ASP A 90 15.38 -1.50 18.55
N ARG A 91 14.38 -0.81 17.95
CA ARG A 91 13.86 0.46 18.49
C ARG A 91 12.46 0.41 19.10
N TYR A 92 11.67 -0.62 18.78
CA TYR A 92 10.29 -0.78 19.30
C TYR A 92 10.16 -1.86 20.38
N GLY A 93 11.18 -2.71 20.58
CA GLY A 93 11.23 -3.71 21.64
C GLY A 93 11.25 -3.18 23.09
N GLN A 94 11.05 -1.87 23.29
CA GLN A 94 10.91 -1.24 24.60
C GLN A 94 9.47 -0.79 24.92
N ASN A 95 8.55 -0.81 23.96
CA ASN A 95 7.14 -0.57 24.24
C ASN A 95 6.40 -1.92 24.34
N PRO A 96 5.92 -2.32 25.53
CA PRO A 96 5.20 -3.59 25.69
C PRO A 96 3.90 -3.66 24.87
N ASP A 97 3.34 -2.52 24.43
CA ASP A 97 2.14 -2.47 23.59
C ASP A 97 2.44 -2.62 22.08
N LEU A 98 3.72 -2.63 21.69
CA LEU A 98 4.18 -2.74 20.29
C LEU A 98 5.17 -3.89 20.14
N ASP A 99 4.77 -5.07 20.59
CA ASP A 99 5.53 -6.29 20.30
C ASP A 99 5.58 -6.59 18.79
N ASP A 100 6.50 -7.48 18.41
CA ASP A 100 6.72 -7.83 17.00
C ASP A 100 5.46 -8.40 16.34
N GLU A 101 4.60 -9.07 17.10
CA GLU A 101 3.33 -9.61 16.62
C GLU A 101 2.31 -8.49 16.31
N HIS A 102 2.25 -7.48 17.17
CA HIS A 102 1.42 -6.30 16.97
C HIS A 102 1.84 -5.55 15.70
N VAL A 103 3.13 -5.19 15.62
CA VAL A 103 3.69 -4.50 14.47
C VAL A 103 3.49 -5.31 13.19
N SER A 104 3.74 -6.63 13.25
CA SER A 104 3.62 -7.49 12.10
C SER A 104 2.19 -7.55 11.53
N HIS A 105 1.15 -7.72 12.36
CA HIS A 105 -0.21 -7.77 11.83
C HIS A 105 -0.72 -6.39 11.42
N CYS A 106 -0.26 -5.30 12.06
CA CYS A 106 -0.53 -3.95 11.59
C CYS A 106 0.04 -3.70 10.19
N VAL A 107 1.30 -4.09 9.95
CA VAL A 107 1.94 -3.98 8.64
C VAL A 107 1.18 -4.80 7.60
N ASP A 108 0.77 -6.03 7.93
CA ASP A 108 -0.01 -6.85 7.02
C ASP A 108 -1.42 -6.28 6.74
N THR A 109 -2.05 -5.66 7.73
CA THR A 109 -3.33 -4.95 7.54
C THR A 109 -3.19 -3.79 6.57
N ILE A 110 -2.12 -3.00 6.69
CA ILE A 110 -1.84 -1.90 5.74
C ILE A 110 -1.53 -2.46 4.35
N ARG A 111 -0.76 -3.55 4.24
CA ARG A 111 -0.48 -4.24 2.97
C ARG A 111 -1.78 -4.65 2.26
N GLN A 112 -2.71 -5.29 2.98
CA GLN A 112 -4.02 -5.67 2.46
C GLN A 112 -4.81 -4.45 1.99
N SER A 113 -4.81 -3.36 2.77
CA SER A 113 -5.46 -2.10 2.38
C SER A 113 -4.87 -1.47 1.13
N LEU A 114 -3.54 -1.50 0.97
CA LEU A 114 -2.83 -0.98 -0.20
C LEU A 114 -3.16 -1.78 -1.46
N MET A 115 -3.27 -3.11 -1.35
CA MET A 115 -3.68 -3.96 -2.48
C MET A 115 -5.16 -3.78 -2.82
N CYS A 116 -6.03 -3.68 -1.83
CA CYS A 116 -7.46 -3.45 -2.01
C CYS A 116 -7.76 -2.08 -2.62
N ASN A 117 -6.93 -1.08 -2.36
CA ASN A 117 -7.04 0.28 -2.90
C ASN A 117 -5.80 0.61 -3.74
N ALA A 118 -5.40 -0.33 -4.62
CA ALA A 118 -4.19 -0.22 -5.42
C ALA A 118 -4.15 1.10 -6.19
N ASP A 119 -3.20 1.96 -5.82
CA ASP A 119 -2.97 3.21 -6.54
C ASP A 119 -2.19 2.93 -7.83
N ILE A 120 -2.92 3.00 -8.93
CA ILE A 120 -2.40 2.76 -10.28
C ILE A 120 -1.81 4.02 -10.93
N SER A 121 -1.62 5.10 -10.18
CA SER A 121 -0.90 6.28 -10.66
C SER A 121 0.55 5.91 -10.97
N VAL A 122 1.11 6.50 -12.03
CA VAL A 122 2.44 6.13 -12.52
C VAL A 122 3.52 7.02 -11.90
N ASN A 123 4.40 6.41 -11.13
CA ASN A 123 5.68 7.00 -10.75
C ASN A 123 6.53 7.20 -12.00
N VAL A 124 7.23 8.34 -12.08
CA VAL A 124 8.07 8.69 -13.23
C VAL A 124 9.53 8.72 -12.85
N TRP A 125 10.40 8.49 -13.83
CA TRP A 125 11.85 8.58 -13.64
C TRP A 125 12.36 9.84 -14.33
N GLN A 126 13.29 10.54 -13.69
CA GLN A 126 13.90 11.74 -14.24
C GLN A 126 15.39 11.82 -13.89
N TRP A 127 16.15 12.51 -14.73
CA TRP A 127 17.57 12.78 -14.45
C TRP A 127 17.69 13.78 -13.31
N ASN A 128 18.43 13.40 -12.28
CA ASN A 128 18.80 14.26 -11.17
C ASN A 128 20.27 14.67 -11.32
N SER A 129 20.52 15.96 -11.57
CA SER A 129 21.87 16.49 -11.76
C SER A 129 22.75 16.39 -10.52
N ASN A 130 22.17 16.53 -9.32
CA ASN A 130 22.93 16.49 -8.08
C ASN A 130 23.43 15.08 -7.76
N LEU A 131 22.63 14.07 -8.11
CA LEU A 131 22.98 12.66 -7.92
C LEU A 131 23.69 12.05 -9.14
N SER A 132 23.74 12.77 -10.27
CA SER A 132 24.24 12.25 -11.56
C SER A 132 23.61 10.91 -11.93
N ALA A 133 22.30 10.78 -11.66
CA ALA A 133 21.57 9.52 -11.80
C ALA A 133 20.12 9.76 -12.23
N VAL A 134 19.53 8.75 -12.86
CA VAL A 134 18.09 8.69 -13.10
C VAL A 134 17.42 8.14 -11.85
N VAL A 135 16.48 8.88 -11.28
CA VAL A 135 15.78 8.50 -10.04
C VAL A 135 14.28 8.55 -10.23
N GLY A 136 13.57 7.70 -9.48
CA GLY A 136 12.11 7.71 -9.42
C GLY A 136 11.61 8.88 -8.59
N TYR A 137 10.51 9.50 -9.04
CA TYR A 137 9.80 10.57 -8.34
C TYR A 137 8.36 10.15 -8.08
N SER A 138 7.95 10.25 -6.81
CA SER A 138 6.61 9.90 -6.31
C SER A 138 5.74 11.15 -6.05
N THR A 139 5.89 12.18 -6.89
CA THR A 139 5.18 13.47 -6.79
C THR A 139 4.13 13.65 -7.90
N GLN A 140 3.67 12.56 -8.49
CA GLN A 140 2.61 12.53 -9.49
C GLN A 140 1.23 12.83 -8.88
N ALA A 141 0.27 13.15 -9.74
CA ALA A 141 -1.12 13.31 -9.31
C ALA A 141 -1.74 11.95 -8.96
N HIS A 142 -2.51 11.91 -7.87
CA HIS A 142 -3.21 10.73 -7.37
C HIS A 142 -4.71 10.98 -7.30
N SER A 143 -5.52 9.91 -7.41
CA SER A 143 -6.96 9.97 -7.19
C SER A 143 -7.29 9.65 -5.73
N CYS A 144 -7.46 10.68 -4.92
CA CYS A 144 -7.68 10.53 -3.48
C CYS A 144 -9.14 10.77 -3.08
N LYS A 145 -9.61 10.04 -2.06
CA LYS A 145 -10.82 10.40 -1.32
C LYS A 145 -10.52 11.68 -0.51
N ASN A 146 -11.47 12.60 -0.43
CA ASN A 146 -11.29 13.82 0.35
C ASN A 146 -11.23 13.49 1.86
N PHE A 147 -10.02 13.52 2.42
CA PHE A 147 -9.77 13.06 3.78
C PHE A 147 -10.41 13.97 4.83
N ASP A 148 -10.42 15.28 4.62
CA ASP A 148 -11.06 16.22 5.56
C ASP A 148 -12.55 15.96 5.67
N LYS A 149 -13.25 15.74 4.55
CA LYS A 149 -14.67 15.38 4.56
C LYS A 149 -14.94 14.06 5.29
N LEU A 150 -14.09 13.05 5.09
CA LEU A 150 -14.21 11.78 5.80
C LEU A 150 -14.01 11.96 7.31
N ARG A 151 -12.98 12.71 7.69
CA ARG A 151 -12.66 13.02 9.09
C ARG A 151 -13.80 13.79 9.76
N ASP A 152 -14.34 14.80 9.10
CA ASP A 152 -15.42 15.63 9.64
C ASP A 152 -16.72 14.83 9.76
N TRP A 153 -17.02 13.99 8.77
CA TRP A 153 -18.15 13.05 8.83
C TRP A 153 -18.04 12.12 10.04
N ALA A 154 -16.86 11.54 10.30
CA ALA A 154 -16.62 10.67 11.46
C ALA A 154 -16.74 11.44 12.78
N ARG A 155 -16.10 12.62 12.87
CA ARG A 155 -16.12 13.45 14.09
C ARG A 155 -17.52 13.93 14.47
N SER A 156 -18.36 14.24 13.47
CA SER A 156 -19.76 14.64 13.71
C SER A 156 -20.63 13.51 14.27
N ARG A 157 -20.17 12.25 14.20
CA ARG A 157 -20.85 11.05 14.70
C ARG A 157 -20.10 10.39 15.85
N ARG A 158 -19.15 11.10 16.47
CA ARG A 158 -18.34 10.53 17.53
C ARG A 158 -19.20 10.04 18.69
N VAL A 159 -18.82 8.92 19.27
CA VAL A 159 -19.45 8.43 20.49
C VAL A 159 -19.07 9.39 21.63
N HIS A 160 -20.07 9.97 22.28
CA HIS A 160 -19.88 10.95 23.36
C HIS A 160 -19.91 10.35 24.76
N LYS A 161 -20.36 9.10 24.89
CA LYS A 161 -20.47 8.38 26.16
C LYS A 161 -19.49 7.22 26.17
N TRP A 162 -18.99 6.86 27.34
CA TRP A 162 -18.21 5.65 27.48
C TRP A 162 -19.06 4.43 27.09
N ILE A 163 -18.45 3.47 26.38
CA ILE A 163 -19.06 2.20 25.98
C ILE A 163 -18.43 1.12 26.85
N ASP A 164 -19.26 0.38 27.59
CA ASP A 164 -18.81 -0.80 28.30
C ASP A 164 -18.62 -1.95 27.31
N THR A 165 -17.37 -2.20 26.90
CA THR A 165 -17.05 -3.27 25.96
C THR A 165 -17.04 -4.66 26.60
N GLN A 166 -17.32 -4.77 27.90
CA GLN A 166 -17.46 -6.06 28.61
C GLN A 166 -18.93 -6.44 28.83
N LEU A 167 -19.87 -5.54 28.56
CA LEU A 167 -21.30 -5.80 28.63
C LEU A 167 -21.80 -6.34 27.29
N PHE A 168 -22.32 -7.57 27.28
CA PHE A 168 -23.05 -8.09 26.13
C PHE A 168 -24.40 -7.38 26.01
N VAL A 169 -24.67 -6.84 24.81
CA VAL A 169 -25.95 -6.22 24.46
C VAL A 169 -26.45 -6.97 23.23
N ASP A 170 -27.64 -7.56 23.34
CA ASP A 170 -28.27 -8.29 22.24
C ASP A 170 -28.79 -7.32 21.17
N ASP A 171 -28.69 -7.70 19.91
CA ASP A 171 -29.19 -6.92 18.77
C ASP A 171 -29.79 -7.84 17.68
N ASP A 172 -30.68 -7.29 16.87
CA ASP A 172 -31.44 -8.05 15.86
C ASP A 172 -30.82 -7.98 14.45
N LEU A 173 -29.58 -7.49 14.33
CA LEU A 173 -28.92 -7.42 13.03
C LEU A 173 -28.55 -8.82 12.53
N PRO A 174 -28.76 -9.09 11.24
CA PRO A 174 -28.33 -10.35 10.66
C PRO A 174 -26.80 -10.42 10.63
N ASN A 175 -26.25 -11.61 10.89
CA ASN A 175 -24.83 -11.88 10.68
C ASN A 175 -24.48 -11.65 9.20
N PRO A 176 -23.51 -10.77 8.89
CA PRO A 176 -23.14 -10.50 7.51
C PRO A 176 -22.49 -11.74 6.89
N PRO A 177 -22.65 -11.95 5.57
CA PRO A 177 -21.89 -12.96 4.86
C PRO A 177 -20.38 -12.67 4.95
N ILE A 178 -19.59 -13.72 5.17
CA ILE A 178 -18.13 -13.67 5.14
C ILE A 178 -17.70 -13.91 3.69
N PHE A 179 -16.85 -13.03 3.14
CA PHE A 179 -16.43 -13.05 1.73
C PHE A 179 -14.96 -13.39 1.55
#